data_AF-A0A5K0VWI0-F1
#
_entry.id   AF-A0A5K0VWI0-F1
#
_cell.length_a   1.000
_cell.length_b   1.000
_cell.length_c   1.000
_cell.angle_alpha   90.00
_cell.angle_beta   90.00
_cell.angle_gamma   90.00
#
_symmetry.space_group_name_H-M   'P 1'
#
loop_
_entity.id
_entity.type
_entity.pdbx_description
1 polymer ?
#
loop_
_entity_poly.entity_id
_entity_poly.type
_entity_poly.pdbx_seq_one_letter_code
_entity_poly.pdbx_strand_id
1 'polypeptide(L)'
;MESLGVLMMHPMIPYLQEELDKRFRLFRYYDAANKKEFLSLHSPSIKAVVGNSIVGASAELIDALPNLEIVSTNSVGLDKVDLRKCRERGIKVTNTPDVLTDDVADLAIGLMICTLRHICASDRYVRKGLWRGLGEYKLTTK
;
A
#
# COMPACT_ATOMS: atom_id res chain seq x y z
N MET A 1 -11.70 27.10 -11.36
CA MET A 1 -11.69 26.41 -10.06
C MET A 1 -10.30 25.80 -9.93
N GLU A 2 -9.50 26.18 -8.94
CA GLU A 2 -8.15 25.59 -8.81
C GLU A 2 -8.27 24.10 -8.48
N SER A 3 -7.55 23.26 -9.23
CA SER A 3 -7.53 21.81 -9.00
C SER A 3 -6.77 21.50 -7.71
N LEU A 4 -7.41 20.78 -6.79
CA LEU A 4 -6.85 20.44 -5.48
C LEU A 4 -5.61 19.53 -5.64
N GLY A 5 -4.53 19.87 -4.94
CA GLY A 5 -3.27 19.12 -5.01
C GLY A 5 -3.27 17.88 -4.12
N VAL A 6 -2.96 16.72 -4.72
CA VAL A 6 -2.89 15.42 -4.06
C VAL A 6 -1.47 14.86 -4.22
N LEU A 7 -0.81 14.53 -3.11
CA LEU A 7 0.51 13.91 -3.10
C LEU A 7 0.38 12.38 -2.97
N MET A 8 0.78 11.64 -3.99
CA MET A 8 0.86 10.17 -3.95
C MET A 8 2.27 9.73 -3.55
N MET A 9 2.37 8.96 -2.47
CA MET A 9 3.64 8.60 -1.85
C MET A 9 4.41 7.49 -2.57
N HIS A 10 3.69 6.58 -3.24
CA HIS A 10 4.24 5.37 -3.87
C HIS A 10 3.39 5.00 -5.10
N PRO A 11 3.95 4.37 -6.16
CA PRO A 11 3.13 3.84 -7.25
C PRO A 11 2.04 2.91 -6.71
N MET A 12 0.78 3.18 -7.07
CA MET A 12 -0.37 2.36 -6.69
C MET A 12 -0.96 1.67 -7.91
N ILE A 13 -2.02 0.88 -7.74
CA ILE A 13 -2.70 0.24 -8.86
C ILE A 13 -3.09 1.28 -9.94
N PRO A 14 -2.97 0.97 -11.25
CA PRO A 14 -3.19 1.94 -12.32
C PRO A 14 -4.53 2.67 -12.23
N TYR A 15 -5.60 1.93 -11.91
CA TYR A 15 -6.94 2.49 -11.69
C TYR A 15 -6.94 3.69 -10.73
N LEU A 16 -6.31 3.55 -9.55
CA LEU A 16 -6.29 4.64 -8.57
C LEU A 16 -5.49 5.85 -9.07
N GLN A 17 -4.39 5.62 -9.78
CA GLN A 17 -3.58 6.71 -10.36
C GLN A 17 -4.39 7.48 -11.41
N GLU A 18 -5.02 6.78 -12.35
CA GLU A 18 -5.84 7.38 -13.40
C GLU A 18 -7.03 8.15 -12.83
N GLU A 19 -7.73 7.58 -11.84
CA GLU A 19 -8.88 8.25 -11.24
C GLU A 19 -8.49 9.49 -10.43
N LEU A 20 -7.31 9.50 -9.82
CA LEU A 20 -6.76 10.68 -9.13
C LEU A 20 -6.29 11.75 -10.13
N ASP A 21 -5.58 11.40 -11.21
CA ASP A 21 -5.18 12.35 -12.26
C ASP A 21 -6.39 13.03 -12.91
N LYS A 22 -7.49 12.30 -13.12
CA LYS A 22 -8.73 12.85 -13.71
C LYS A 22 -9.40 13.89 -12.82
N ARG A 23 -9.27 13.77 -11.49
CA ARG A 23 -10.03 14.56 -10.50
C ARG A 23 -9.21 15.64 -9.81
N PHE A 24 -7.90 15.46 -9.74
CA PHE A 24 -7.00 16.26 -8.91
C PHE A 24 -5.71 16.59 -9.64
N ARG A 25 -4.97 17.57 -9.12
CA ARG A 25 -3.59 17.80 -9.52
C ARG A 25 -2.71 16.80 -8.78
N LEU A 26 -2.38 15.69 -9.43
CA LEU A 26 -1.61 14.61 -8.82
C LEU A 26 -0.11 14.89 -8.85
N PHE A 27 0.49 14.94 -7.66
CA PHE A 27 1.92 15.03 -7.41
C PHE A 27 2.46 13.63 -7.09
N ARG A 28 3.35 13.11 -7.93
CA ARG A 28 3.95 11.79 -7.76
C ARG A 28 5.24 11.91 -6.97
N TYR A 29 5.17 11.67 -5.67
CA TYR A 29 6.34 11.86 -4.80
C TYR A 29 7.49 10.94 -5.19
N TYR A 30 7.19 9.72 -5.64
CA TYR A 30 8.16 8.71 -6.00
C TYR A 30 9.02 9.08 -7.23
N ASP A 31 8.50 9.86 -8.18
CA ASP A 31 9.23 10.29 -9.38
C ASP A 31 10.26 11.40 -9.09
N ALA A 32 10.13 12.11 -7.98
CA ALA A 32 11.01 13.22 -7.65
C ALA A 32 12.45 12.74 -7.37
N ALA A 33 13.42 13.19 -8.18
CA ALA A 33 14.84 12.89 -7.95
C ALA A 33 15.35 13.45 -6.61
N ASN A 34 14.92 14.66 -6.26
CA ASN A 34 15.22 15.30 -4.98
C ASN A 34 13.92 15.60 -4.21
N LYS A 35 13.67 14.82 -3.16
CA LYS A 35 12.44 14.94 -2.37
C LYS A 35 12.31 16.27 -1.63
N LYS A 36 13.42 16.84 -1.15
CA LYS A 36 13.41 18.10 -0.38
C LYS A 36 13.05 19.28 -1.27
N GLU A 37 13.69 19.36 -2.43
CA GLU A 37 13.41 20.39 -3.42
C GLU A 37 11.98 20.31 -3.94
N PHE A 38 11.51 19.08 -4.22
CA PHE A 38 10.14 18.84 -4.63
C PHE A 38 9.11 19.35 -3.60
N LEU A 39 9.31 19.02 -2.32
CA LEU A 39 8.42 19.51 -1.26
C LEU A 39 8.52 21.03 -1.09
N SER A 40 9.71 21.62 -1.17
CA SER A 40 9.89 23.07 -1.14
C SER A 40 9.06 23.77 -2.22
N LEU A 41 9.05 23.22 -3.44
CA LEU A 41 8.36 23.81 -4.59
C LEU A 41 6.83 23.61 -4.54
N HIS A 42 6.36 22.48 -4.01
CA HIS A 42 4.96 22.07 -4.14
C HIS A 42 4.16 22.07 -2.84
N SER A 43 4.80 22.19 -1.67
CA SER A 43 4.12 22.12 -0.38
C SER A 43 2.93 23.07 -0.20
N PRO A 44 2.93 24.32 -0.73
CA PRO A 44 1.77 25.19 -0.56
C PRO A 44 0.54 24.70 -1.35
N SER A 45 0.73 23.90 -2.40
CA SER A 45 -0.33 23.40 -3.28
C SER A 45 -0.93 22.06 -2.82
N ILE A 46 -0.26 21.34 -1.92
CA ILE A 46 -0.67 19.98 -1.51
C ILE A 46 -1.64 20.08 -0.34
N LYS A 47 -2.85 19.55 -0.54
CA LYS A 47 -3.93 19.52 0.47
C LYS A 47 -4.28 18.10 0.92
N ALA A 48 -3.89 17.08 0.16
CA ALA A 48 -4.12 15.70 0.52
C ALA A 48 -2.88 14.85 0.27
N VAL A 49 -2.69 13.82 1.09
CA VAL A 49 -1.70 12.76 0.89
C VAL A 49 -2.40 11.43 0.70
N VAL A 50 -1.95 10.66 -0.30
CA VAL A 50 -2.39 9.28 -0.54
C VAL A 50 -1.21 8.34 -0.29
N GLY A 51 -1.32 7.53 0.76
CA GLY A 51 -0.33 6.55 1.21
C GLY A 51 -0.82 5.10 1.15
N ASN A 52 0.00 4.16 1.60
CA ASN A 52 -0.36 2.74 1.74
C ASN A 52 0.37 2.11 2.94
N SER A 53 0.34 0.78 3.05
CA SER A 53 1.02 0.03 4.10
C SER A 53 2.56 0.10 4.05
N ILE A 54 3.15 0.55 2.94
CA ILE A 54 4.61 0.66 2.76
C ILE A 54 5.07 2.07 3.17
N VAL A 55 4.42 3.10 2.62
CA VAL A 55 4.76 4.52 2.82
C VAL A 55 3.49 5.31 3.12
N GLY A 56 3.49 6.03 4.23
CA GLY A 56 2.40 6.90 4.67
C GLY A 56 2.87 8.35 4.84
N ALA A 57 2.43 8.99 5.93
CA ALA A 57 2.77 10.37 6.26
C ALA A 57 3.44 10.47 7.63
N SER A 58 4.77 10.61 7.64
CA SER A 58 5.54 10.83 8.86
C SER A 58 5.33 12.24 9.42
N ALA A 59 5.74 12.48 10.66
CA ALA A 59 5.68 13.81 11.27
C ALA A 59 6.42 14.87 10.43
N GLU A 60 7.59 14.52 9.90
CA GLU A 60 8.42 15.41 9.09
C GLU A 60 7.73 15.76 7.76
N LEU A 61 7.09 14.80 7.11
CA LEU A 61 6.32 15.06 5.89
C LEU A 61 5.12 15.95 6.21
N ILE A 62 4.40 15.66 7.30
CA ILE A 62 3.26 16.46 7.72
C ILE A 62 3.73 17.91 7.93
N ASP A 63 4.79 18.14 8.71
CA ASP A 63 5.36 19.48 8.94
C ASP A 63 5.79 20.19 7.66
N ALA A 64 6.31 19.46 6.66
CA ALA A 64 6.67 20.02 5.38
C ALA A 64 5.46 20.44 4.52
N LEU A 65 4.23 20.05 4.87
CA LEU A 65 3.00 20.34 4.14
C LEU A 65 2.09 21.26 4.98
N PRO A 66 2.22 22.60 4.87
CA PRO A 66 1.53 23.54 5.75
C PRO A 66 -0.01 23.54 5.54
N ASN A 67 -0.45 23.22 4.32
CA ASN A 67 -1.87 23.24 3.92
C ASN A 67 -2.50 21.83 3.85
N LEU A 68 -1.86 20.81 4.45
CA LEU A 68 -2.38 19.45 4.46
C LEU A 68 -3.70 19.38 5.26
N GLU A 69 -4.75 18.83 4.66
CA GLU A 69 -6.09 18.72 5.25
C GLU A 69 -6.48 17.26 5.52
N ILE A 70 -5.99 16.31 4.72
CA ILE A 70 -6.33 14.89 4.83
C ILE A 70 -5.18 13.95 4.42
N VAL A 71 -5.04 12.84 5.14
CA VAL A 71 -4.25 11.67 4.76
C VAL A 71 -5.20 10.50 4.51
N SER A 72 -5.25 10.00 3.28
CA SER A 72 -6.03 8.82 2.90
C SER A 72 -5.07 7.67 2.60
N THR A 73 -5.21 6.55 3.31
CA THR A 73 -4.34 5.38 3.06
C THR A 73 -5.09 4.27 2.32
N ASN A 74 -4.45 3.73 1.28
CA ASN A 74 -4.86 2.52 0.59
C ASN A 74 -4.38 1.29 1.38
N SER A 75 -4.83 1.19 2.63
CA SER A 75 -4.59 0.09 3.57
C SER A 75 -5.63 0.14 4.70
N VAL A 76 -5.75 -0.93 5.48
CA VAL A 76 -6.44 -0.90 6.78
C VAL A 76 -5.53 -0.33 7.85
N GLY A 77 -4.31 -0.86 7.93
CA GLY A 77 -3.30 -0.44 8.91
C GLY A 77 -2.89 1.03 8.74
N LEU A 78 -2.61 1.68 9.86
CA LEU A 78 -2.30 3.11 9.96
C LEU A 78 -0.87 3.37 10.47
N ASP A 79 -0.05 2.34 10.64
CA ASP A 79 1.26 2.40 11.30
C ASP A 79 2.28 3.30 10.58
N LYS A 80 2.01 3.65 9.31
CA LYS A 80 2.84 4.55 8.50
C LYS A 80 2.38 6.01 8.52
N VAL A 81 1.32 6.32 9.28
CA VAL A 81 0.80 7.69 9.44
C VAL A 81 1.01 8.12 10.88
N ASP A 82 1.64 9.27 11.11
CA ASP A 82 1.73 9.85 12.46
C ASP A 82 0.37 10.42 12.86
N LEU A 83 -0.47 9.57 13.45
CA LEU A 83 -1.82 9.91 13.89
C LEU A 83 -1.85 11.01 14.96
N ARG A 84 -0.81 11.08 15.80
CA ARG A 84 -0.70 12.12 16.84
C ARG A 84 -0.47 13.47 16.17
N LYS A 85 0.48 13.54 15.25
CA LYS A 85 0.78 14.77 14.50
C LYS A 85 -0.41 15.22 13.64
N CYS A 86 -1.10 14.29 12.99
CA CYS A 86 -2.34 14.59 12.28
C CYS A 86 -3.38 15.22 13.21
N ARG A 87 -3.60 14.64 14.39
CA ARG A 87 -4.54 15.18 15.39
C ARG A 87 -4.14 16.57 15.86
N GLU A 88 -2.87 16.79 16.21
CA GLU A 88 -2.35 18.10 16.64
C GLU A 88 -2.61 19.20 15.62
N ARG A 89 -2.56 18.87 14.33
CA ARG A 89 -2.78 19.81 13.23
C ARG A 89 -4.20 19.81 12.66
N GLY A 90 -5.13 19.03 13.23
CA GLY A 90 -6.50 18.93 12.72
C GLY A 90 -6.64 18.26 11.35
N ILE A 91 -5.66 17.44 10.97
CA ILE A 91 -5.63 16.71 9.69
C ILE A 91 -6.49 15.46 9.82
N LYS A 92 -7.41 15.27 8.87
CA LYS A 92 -8.26 14.07 8.80
C LYS A 92 -7.46 12.85 8.35
N VAL A 93 -7.82 11.67 8.84
CA VAL A 93 -7.21 10.42 8.40
C VAL A 93 -8.31 9.44 8.00
N THR A 94 -8.16 8.78 6.85
CA THR A 94 -9.06 7.73 6.36
C THR A 94 -8.26 6.51 5.92
N ASN A 95 -8.88 5.33 6.04
CA ASN A 95 -8.33 4.05 5.63
C ASN A 95 -9.38 3.26 4.83
N THR A 96 -9.13 1.98 4.55
CA THR A 96 -10.00 1.09 3.76
C THR A 96 -10.45 -0.13 4.58
N PRO A 97 -11.22 0.07 5.67
CA PRO A 97 -11.67 -1.02 6.53
C PRO A 97 -12.62 -1.96 5.77
N ASP A 98 -12.74 -3.18 6.28
CA ASP A 98 -13.70 -4.22 5.90
C ASP A 98 -13.54 -4.83 4.48
N VAL A 99 -13.21 -4.03 3.46
CA VAL A 99 -13.22 -4.43 2.04
C VAL A 99 -12.19 -5.49 1.65
N LEU A 100 -11.22 -5.78 2.53
CA LEU A 100 -10.13 -6.73 2.30
C LEU A 100 -10.09 -7.86 3.36
N THR A 101 -11.10 -7.91 4.24
CA THR A 101 -11.19 -8.92 5.31
C THR A 101 -11.23 -10.33 4.74
N ASP A 102 -12.07 -10.57 3.74
CA ASP A 102 -12.28 -11.91 3.17
C ASP A 102 -11.04 -12.41 2.44
N ASP A 103 -10.43 -11.58 1.57
CA ASP A 103 -9.21 -11.96 0.84
C ASP A 103 -8.03 -12.26 1.77
N VAL A 104 -7.87 -11.49 2.86
CA VAL A 104 -6.82 -11.74 3.86
C VAL A 104 -7.09 -13.04 4.62
N ALA A 105 -8.35 -13.33 4.95
CA ALA A 105 -8.75 -14.58 5.61
C ALA A 105 -8.53 -15.80 4.70
N ASP A 106 -8.93 -15.70 3.43
CA ASP A 106 -8.73 -16.74 2.42
C ASP A 106 -7.24 -17.05 2.23
N LEU A 107 -6.40 -16.02 2.17
CA LEU A 107 -4.96 -16.20 2.07
C LEU A 107 -4.37 -16.86 3.32
N ALA A 108 -4.86 -16.53 4.52
CA ALA A 108 -4.41 -17.16 5.76
C ALA A 108 -4.69 -18.67 5.78
N ILE A 109 -5.90 -19.08 5.40
CA ILE A 109 -6.27 -20.50 5.27
C ILE A 109 -5.50 -21.16 4.13
N GLY A 110 -5.36 -20.50 2.98
CA GLY A 110 -4.58 -20.97 1.85
C GLY A 110 -3.12 -21.24 2.22
N LEU A 111 -2.48 -20.35 2.98
CA LEU A 111 -1.11 -20.52 3.48
C LEU A 111 -1.02 -21.68 4.47
N MET A 112 -1.99 -21.82 5.38
CA MET A 112 -2.05 -22.95 6.32
C MET A 112 -2.13 -24.30 5.57
N ILE A 113 -3.01 -24.42 4.57
CA ILE A 113 -3.13 -25.65 3.77
C ILE A 113 -1.86 -25.88 2.95
N CYS A 114 -1.33 -24.84 2.29
CA CYS A 114 -0.12 -24.94 1.48
C CYS A 114 1.08 -25.43 2.29
N THR A 115 1.23 -24.96 3.52
CA THR A 115 2.33 -25.34 4.42
C THR A 115 2.15 -26.75 4.97
N LEU A 116 0.98 -27.05 5.56
CA LEU A 116 0.70 -28.35 6.18
C LEU A 116 0.60 -29.49 5.16
N ARG A 117 0.25 -29.23 3.90
CA ARG A 117 0.14 -30.24 2.85
C ARG A 117 1.24 -30.17 1.81
N HIS A 118 2.25 -29.32 2.05
CA HIS A 118 3.38 -29.09 1.16
C HIS A 118 2.96 -28.83 -0.31
N ILE A 119 1.86 -28.10 -0.55
CA ILE A 119 1.30 -27.92 -1.91
C ILE A 119 2.35 -27.33 -2.85
N CYS A 120 3.01 -26.24 -2.45
CA CYS A 120 4.00 -25.57 -3.30
C CYS A 120 5.22 -26.45 -3.58
N ALA A 121 5.63 -27.31 -2.65
CA ALA A 121 6.75 -28.24 -2.87
C ALA A 121 6.34 -29.41 -3.77
N SER A 122 5.13 -29.94 -3.59
CA SER A 122 4.54 -30.99 -4.41
C SER A 122 4.35 -30.53 -5.86
N ASP A 123 3.84 -29.32 -6.08
CA ASP A 123 3.71 -28.71 -7.41
C ASP A 123 5.08 -28.63 -8.12
N ARG A 124 6.11 -28.09 -7.43
CA ARG A 124 7.48 -28.05 -7.97
C ARG A 124 8.04 -29.44 -8.28
N TYR A 125 7.73 -30.44 -7.46
CA TYR A 125 8.19 -31.82 -7.69
C TYR A 125 7.60 -32.41 -8.97
N VAL A 126 6.30 -32.25 -9.18
CA VAL A 126 5.61 -32.71 -10.40
C VAL A 126 6.11 -31.95 -11.63
N ARG A 127 6.26 -30.62 -11.55
CA ARG A 127 6.77 -29.80 -12.68
C ARG A 127 8.21 -30.15 -13.08
N LYS A 128 9.00 -30.73 -12.17
CA LYS A 128 10.34 -31.27 -12.46
C LYS A 128 10.32 -32.67 -13.09
N GLY A 129 9.15 -33.26 -13.32
CA GLY A 129 9.01 -34.62 -13.87
C GLY A 129 9.38 -35.74 -12.89
N LEU A 130 9.70 -35.40 -11.63
CA LEU A 130 10.17 -36.36 -10.63
C LEU A 130 9.10 -37.38 -10.27
N TRP A 131 7.83 -37.04 -10.41
CA TRP A 131 6.76 -38.01 -10.19
C TRP A 131 6.82 -39.20 -11.14
N ARG A 132 7.20 -38.97 -12.41
CA ARG A 132 7.37 -40.04 -13.40
C ARG A 132 8.61 -40.89 -13.12
N GLY A 133 9.70 -40.27 -12.65
CA GLY A 133 11.00 -40.95 -12.51
C GLY A 133 11.26 -41.55 -11.12
N LEU A 134 10.85 -40.86 -10.06
CA LEU A 134 11.12 -41.18 -8.65
C LEU A 134 9.88 -41.64 -7.87
N GLY A 135 8.69 -41.65 -8.51
CA GLY A 135 7.44 -42.06 -7.86
C GLY A 135 6.77 -40.94 -7.06
N GLU A 136 5.86 -41.31 -6.17
CA GLU A 136 4.97 -40.37 -5.48
C GLU A 136 5.72 -39.39 -4.55
N TYR A 137 5.24 -38.15 -4.46
CA TYR A 137 5.75 -37.20 -3.47
C TYR A 137 5.31 -37.62 -2.07
N LYS A 138 6.23 -37.55 -1.10
CA LYS A 138 5.98 -38.00 0.27
C LYS A 138 4.79 -37.23 0.88
N LEU A 139 3.76 -37.98 1.29
CA LEU A 139 2.61 -37.43 2.00
C LEU A 139 3.03 -36.97 3.40
N THR A 140 2.37 -35.91 3.88
CA THR A 140 2.48 -35.49 5.28
C THR A 140 1.96 -36.57 6.20
N THR A 141 2.65 -36.81 7.32
CA THR A 141 2.20 -37.77 8.33
C THR A 141 0.85 -37.34 8.90
N LYS A 142 0.02 -38.33 9.27
CA LYS A 142 -1.25 -38.09 9.97
C LYS A 142 -1.01 -37.47 11.34
#